data_AF-A0AAI9VAJ2-F1
#
_entry.id   AF-A0AAI9VAJ2-F1
#
_cell.length_a   1.000
_cell.length_b   1.000
_cell.length_c   1.000
_cell.angle_alpha   90.00
_cell.angle_beta   90.00
_cell.angle_gamma   90.00
#
_symmetry.space_group_name_H-M   'P 1'
#
loop_
_entity.id
_entity.type
_entity.pdbx_description
1 polymer ?
#
loop_
_entity_poly.entity_id
_entity_poly.type
_entity_poly.pdbx_seq_one_letter_code
_entity_poly.pdbx_strand_id
1 'polypeptide(L)'
;MSQSTSTKDLASDSYYPDGPKSVEFQIHSNLTSSSRLLGALERRLPRGSYTVEMRHNIYTVRVDSARVPSEWSSSKTVQHHL
;
A
#
# COMPACT_ATOMS: atom_id res chain seq x y z
N MET A 1 5.84 -44.24 21.85
CA MET A 1 5.43 -43.65 20.55
C MET A 1 5.35 -42.15 20.77
N SER A 2 6.31 -41.38 20.25
CA SER A 2 6.28 -39.92 20.28
C SER A 2 6.56 -39.45 18.86
N GLN A 3 5.49 -39.16 18.13
CA GLN A 3 5.55 -38.63 16.78
C GLN A 3 5.66 -37.11 16.89
N SER A 4 6.88 -36.59 16.76
CA SER A 4 7.10 -35.15 16.56
C SER A 4 6.94 -34.87 15.06
N THR A 5 5.74 -34.47 14.64
CA THR A 5 5.53 -33.83 13.34
C THR A 5 6.12 -32.43 13.41
N SER A 6 7.43 -32.31 13.20
CA SER A 6 8.04 -31.04 12.83
C SER A 6 7.69 -30.82 11.37
N THR A 7 6.66 -30.03 11.11
CA THR A 7 6.30 -29.57 9.77
C THR A 7 7.52 -28.84 9.22
N LYS A 8 8.13 -29.44 8.19
CA LYS A 8 9.03 -28.76 7.26
C LYS A 8 8.31 -27.51 6.76
N ASP A 9 8.71 -26.36 7.26
CA ASP A 9 8.40 -25.07 6.65
C ASP A 9 9.20 -25.00 5.35
N LEU A 10 8.58 -25.50 4.28
CA LEU A 10 9.08 -25.39 2.91
C LEU A 10 7.91 -24.87 2.09
N ALA A 11 7.94 -23.56 1.82
CA ALA A 11 7.74 -22.98 0.50
C ALA A 11 7.16 -21.56 0.62
N SER A 12 8.02 -20.58 0.36
CA SER A 12 7.83 -19.52 -0.65
C SER A 12 8.88 -18.46 -0.33
N ASP A 13 10.14 -18.67 -0.70
CA ASP A 13 10.61 -18.37 -2.06
C ASP A 13 9.63 -17.53 -2.88
N SER A 14 9.61 -16.23 -2.57
CA SER A 14 9.23 -15.16 -3.49
C SER A 14 9.86 -13.87 -3.00
N TYR A 15 11.19 -13.86 -2.85
CA TYR A 15 11.96 -12.62 -2.74
C TYR A 15 12.06 -12.02 -4.14
N TYR A 16 10.97 -11.42 -4.62
CA TYR A 16 11.02 -10.57 -5.80
C TYR A 16 11.89 -9.35 -5.46
N PRO A 17 13.03 -9.13 -6.15
CA PRO A 17 13.78 -7.91 -5.95
C PRO A 17 12.97 -6.76 -6.56
N ASP A 18 12.66 -5.78 -5.73
CA ASP A 18 12.53 -4.38 -6.14
C ASP A 18 11.63 -4.11 -7.37
N GLY A 19 10.37 -4.51 -7.31
CA GLY A 19 9.33 -3.86 -8.11
C GLY A 19 9.08 -2.44 -7.57
N PRO A 20 8.69 -1.45 -8.41
CA PRO A 20 8.46 -0.09 -7.95
C PRO A 20 7.54 -0.12 -6.73
N LYS A 21 8.06 0.37 -5.59
CA LYS A 21 7.39 0.32 -4.28
C LYS A 21 6.05 1.02 -4.39
N SER A 22 5.00 0.28 -4.74
CA SER A 22 3.66 0.83 -4.87
C SER A 22 2.99 0.70 -3.51
N VAL A 23 2.44 1.78 -2.99
CA VAL A 23 1.68 1.74 -1.74
C VAL A 23 0.21 1.54 -2.07
N GLU A 24 -0.39 0.50 -1.50
CA GLU A 24 -1.81 0.20 -1.67
C GLU A 24 -2.60 0.65 -0.42
N PHE A 25 -3.70 1.36 -0.65
CA PHE A 25 -4.66 1.77 0.37
C PHE A 25 -6.04 1.24 0.03
N GLN A 26 -6.72 0.66 1.02
CA GLN A 26 -8.08 0.16 0.88
C GLN A 26 -9.03 1.04 1.69
N ILE A 27 -10.05 1.60 1.04
CA ILE A 27 -10.96 2.57 1.62
C ILE A 27 -12.39 2.09 1.39
N HIS A 28 -13.16 1.90 2.44
CA HIS A 28 -14.56 1.51 2.30
C HIS A 28 -15.40 2.66 1.74
N SER A 29 -16.30 2.33 0.81
CA SER A 29 -17.17 3.28 0.11
C SER A 29 -18.24 3.92 0.98
N ASN A 30 -18.51 3.37 2.18
CA ASN A 30 -19.35 4.00 3.19
C ASN A 30 -18.63 5.16 3.93
N LEU A 31 -17.30 5.26 3.84
CA LEU A 31 -16.50 6.30 4.50
C LEU A 31 -16.32 7.55 3.62
N THR A 32 -16.33 7.39 2.30
CA THR A 32 -16.13 8.50 1.36
C THR A 32 -16.76 8.22 0.00
N SER A 33 -17.24 9.27 -0.67
CA SER A 33 -17.72 9.16 -2.05
C SER A 33 -16.54 9.10 -3.03
N SER A 34 -16.75 8.46 -4.19
CA SER A 34 -15.76 8.40 -5.27
C SER A 34 -15.28 9.79 -5.71
N SER A 35 -16.19 10.76 -5.81
CA SER A 35 -15.88 12.15 -6.15
C SER A 35 -14.97 12.83 -5.12
N ARG A 36 -15.22 12.63 -3.83
CA ARG A 36 -14.36 13.17 -2.76
C ARG A 36 -13.00 12.49 -2.72
N LEU A 37 -12.96 11.17 -2.91
CA LEU A 37 -11.73 10.41 -2.98
C LEU A 37 -10.86 10.88 -4.15
N LEU A 38 -11.41 10.91 -5.37
CA LEU A 38 -10.69 11.36 -6.55
C LEU A 38 -10.21 12.80 -6.41
N GLY A 39 -11.07 13.72 -5.94
CA GLY A 39 -10.67 15.10 -5.71
C GLY A 39 -9.62 15.28 -4.60
N ALA A 40 -9.51 14.36 -3.65
CA ALA A 40 -8.42 14.35 -2.67
C ALA A 40 -7.11 13.84 -3.29
N LEU A 41 -7.18 12.80 -4.13
CA LEU A 41 -6.03 12.26 -4.84
C LEU A 41 -5.47 13.28 -5.84
N GLU A 42 -6.30 13.89 -6.68
CA GLU A 42 -5.88 14.89 -7.67
C GLU A 42 -5.21 16.13 -7.06
N ARG A 43 -5.62 16.51 -5.84
CA ARG A 43 -5.03 17.66 -5.13
C ARG A 43 -3.67 17.35 -4.52
N ARG A 44 -3.38 16.08 -4.23
CA ARG A 44 -2.19 15.71 -3.45
C ARG A 44 -1.18 14.90 -4.26
N LEU A 45 -1.63 14.18 -5.28
CA LEU A 45 -0.81 13.30 -6.09
C LEU A 45 -0.70 13.83 -7.52
N PRO A 46 0.49 13.74 -8.13
CA PRO A 46 0.64 14.03 -9.55
C PRO A 46 -0.24 13.11 -10.40
N ARG A 47 -0.76 13.65 -11.50
CA ARG A 47 -1.59 12.87 -12.43
C ARG A 47 -0.79 11.68 -12.97
N GLY A 48 -1.40 10.49 -12.92
CA GLY A 48 -0.76 9.25 -13.38
C GLY A 48 0.25 8.66 -12.41
N SER A 49 0.34 9.15 -11.16
CA SER A 49 1.08 8.51 -10.08
C SER A 49 0.19 7.62 -9.20
N TYR A 50 -1.09 7.49 -9.52
CA TYR A 50 -2.01 6.64 -8.80
C TYR A 50 -3.05 6.01 -9.72
N THR A 51 -3.55 4.85 -9.31
CA THR A 51 -4.71 4.18 -9.89
C THR A 51 -5.73 3.91 -8.80
N VAL A 52 -7.02 3.93 -9.18
CA VAL A 52 -8.12 3.62 -8.28
C VAL A 52 -8.96 2.54 -8.93
N GLU A 53 -9.15 1.44 -8.23
CA GLU A 53 -10.06 0.36 -8.61
C GLU A 53 -11.17 0.25 -7.58
N MET A 54 -12.41 0.10 -8.01
CA MET A 54 -13.54 -0.17 -7.11
C MET A 54 -13.93 -1.64 -7.24
N ARG A 55 -13.90 -2.39 -6.14
CA ARG A 55 -14.45 -3.74 -6.07
C ARG A 55 -15.38 -3.88 -4.88
N HIS A 56 -16.57 -4.41 -5.12
CA HIS A 56 -17.65 -4.48 -4.14
C HIS A 56 -17.93 -3.09 -3.53
N ASN A 57 -17.50 -2.87 -2.29
CA ASN A 57 -17.68 -1.63 -1.54
C ASN A 57 -16.34 -1.03 -1.09
N ILE A 58 -15.23 -1.38 -1.74
CA ILE A 58 -13.89 -0.94 -1.37
C ILE A 58 -13.23 -0.27 -2.58
N TYR A 59 -12.72 0.94 -2.37
CA TYR A 59 -11.79 1.60 -3.27
C TYR A 59 -10.37 1.16 -2.93
N THR A 60 -9.71 0.52 -3.87
CA THR A 60 -8.29 0.17 -3.81
C THR A 60 -7.52 1.24 -4.55
N VAL A 61 -6.75 2.04 -3.82
CA VAL A 61 -5.89 3.09 -4.35
C VAL A 61 -4.46 2.57 -4.35
N ARG A 62 -3.84 2.50 -5.52
CA ARG A 62 -2.42 2.17 -5.66
C ARG A 62 -1.65 3.41 -6.04
N VAL A 63 -0.63 3.73 -5.28
CA VAL A 63 0.21 4.91 -5.49
C VAL A 63 1.60 4.43 -5.88
N ASP A 64 2.07 4.88 -7.04
CA ASP A 64 3.41 4.58 -7.54
C ASP A 64 4.43 5.51 -6.86
N SER A 65 5.21 4.97 -5.92
CA SER A 65 6.15 5.80 -5.15
C SER A 65 7.35 6.28 -5.97
N ALA A 66 7.59 5.77 -7.19
CA ALA A 66 8.65 6.28 -8.06
C ALA A 66 8.23 7.60 -8.72
N ARG A 67 6.92 7.84 -8.86
CA ARG A 67 6.34 9.04 -9.46
C ARG A 67 5.89 10.09 -8.45
N VAL A 68 5.91 9.75 -7.17
CA VAL A 68 5.55 10.64 -6.07
C VAL A 68 6.83 11.21 -5.45
N PRO A 69 6.91 12.52 -5.19
CA PRO A 69 8.09 13.11 -4.55
C PRO A 69 8.40 12.40 -3.22
N SER A 70 9.68 12.08 -3.00
CA SER A 70 10.18 11.30 -1.85
C SER A 70 9.90 11.92 -0.48
N GLU A 71 9.36 13.15 -0.43
CA GLU A 71 8.84 13.79 0.78
C GLU A 71 7.73 12.97 1.43
N TRP A 72 6.96 12.20 0.65
CA TRP A 72 5.92 11.32 1.20
C TRP A 72 6.44 10.00 1.76
N SER A 73 7.65 9.58 1.37
CA SER A 73 8.34 8.41 1.96
C SER A 73 8.99 8.72 3.31
N SER A 74 8.94 9.98 3.76
CA SER A 74 9.58 10.43 4.99
C SER A 74 8.57 10.59 6.13
N SER A 75 7.88 9.52 6.51
CA SER A 75 7.54 9.35 7.94
C SER A 75 8.83 9.03 8.68
N LYS A 76 9.70 10.03 8.85
CA LYS A 76 10.83 9.92 9.76
C LYS A 76 10.25 9.65 11.14
N THR A 77 10.46 8.42 11.61
CA THR A 77 10.42 8.02 13.00
C THR A 77 11.03 9.13 13.83
N VAL A 78 10.19 9.82 14.61
CA VAL A 78 10.70 10.79 15.57
C VAL A 78 11.31 9.96 16.71
N GLN A 79 12.58 9.59 16.55
CA GLN A 79 13.39 9.15 17.68
C GLN A 79 13.63 10.38 18.55
N HIS A 80 12.69 10.67 19.44
CA HIS A 80 12.95 11.53 20.58
C HIS A 80 13.86 10.75 21.52
N HIS A 81 15.16 11.04 21.46
CA HIS A 81 16.12 10.65 22.46
C HIS A 81 16.44 11.90 23.28
N LEU A 82 15.91 11.97 24.51
CA LEU A 82 16.37 12.82 25.62
C LEU A 82 16.10 12.07 26.92
#